data_AF-A0A3Q0IYI7-F1
#
_entry.id   AF-A0A3Q0IYI7-F1
#
_cell.length_a   1.000
_cell.length_b   1.000
_cell.length_c   1.000
_cell.angle_alpha   90.00
_cell.angle_beta   90.00
_cell.angle_gamma   90.00
#
_symmetry.space_group_name_H-M   'P 1'
#
loop_
_entity.id
_entity.type
_entity.pdbx_description
1 polymer ?
#
loop_
_entity_poly.entity_id
_entity_poly.type
_entity_poly.pdbx_seq_one_letter_code
_entity_poly.pdbx_strand_id
1 'polypeptide(L)'
;MNRDVEETSDLASSVDSSEGVVFCPAFSGLQIVVKEEWIAMAILRLIEMEKCVVEGAGASGLAAILSGQCDELVGKRVVLPLCGGNIDTTILGRCIERGLAADGRLVKFSVNLSDRPGGIAELCTILASVGVSIKDVMHERAWVTRDVFSVKVKVMCETRDLEHVRILQDVLHQNYGIVHFGDIPTPELYQKEDSEED
;
A
#
# COMPACT_ATOMS: atom_id res chain seq x y z
N MET A 1 33.80 6.34 35.13
CA MET A 1 33.98 6.42 33.67
C MET A 1 33.03 5.38 33.09
N ASN A 2 31.79 5.63 32.69
CA ASN A 2 30.86 6.77 32.61
C ASN A 2 29.50 6.21 33.11
N ARG A 3 28.63 6.89 33.88
CA ARG A 3 27.74 8.01 33.50
C ARG A 3 27.08 7.82 32.12
N ASP A 4 25.82 8.23 31.98
CA ASP A 4 25.06 8.33 30.72
C ASP A 4 23.97 7.27 30.45
N VAL A 5 23.32 6.71 31.49
CA VAL A 5 21.99 6.05 31.33
C VAL A 5 20.87 6.84 32.02
N GLU A 6 21.18 7.73 32.96
CA GLU A 6 20.16 8.55 33.66
C GLU A 6 19.75 9.82 32.91
N GLU A 7 20.57 10.33 31.98
CA GLU A 7 20.34 11.62 31.31
C GLU A 7 19.26 11.61 30.22
N THR A 8 18.79 10.44 29.75
CA THR A 8 17.70 10.36 28.77
C THR A 8 16.31 10.37 29.39
N SER A 9 16.20 10.21 30.72
CA SER A 9 14.92 10.27 31.43
C SER A 9 14.48 11.71 31.74
N ASP A 10 15.44 12.63 31.87
CA ASP A 10 15.18 14.01 32.30
C ASP A 10 14.74 14.95 31.18
N LEU A 11 14.83 14.54 29.91
CA LEU A 11 14.29 15.31 28.78
C LEU A 11 12.78 15.15 28.60
N ALA A 12 12.15 14.18 29.26
CA ALA A 12 10.70 13.95 29.18
C ALA A 12 9.89 14.70 30.24
N SER A 13 10.54 15.31 31.24
CA SER A 13 9.88 15.90 32.41
C SER A 13 9.58 17.40 32.28
N SER A 14 9.92 18.04 31.16
CA SER A 14 9.83 19.51 31.01
C SER A 14 8.85 20.01 29.96
N VAL A 15 7.85 19.22 29.55
CA VAL A 15 6.78 19.69 28.66
C VAL A 15 5.55 20.07 29.49
N ASP A 16 5.28 21.37 29.52
CA ASP A 16 4.18 22.02 30.23
C ASP A 16 2.82 21.37 29.95
N SER A 17 2.12 21.04 31.04
CA SER A 17 0.85 20.31 31.12
C SER A 17 -0.39 21.07 30.59
N SER A 18 -0.21 22.09 29.75
CA SER A 18 -1.31 22.88 29.17
C SER A 18 -1.49 22.68 27.66
N GLU A 19 -0.49 22.13 26.95
CA GLU A 19 -0.58 21.77 25.55
C GLU A 19 0.10 20.41 25.28
N GLY A 20 -0.56 19.31 25.67
CA GLY A 20 -0.02 17.97 25.49
C GLY A 20 0.32 17.65 24.03
N VAL A 21 1.61 17.61 23.72
CA VAL A 21 2.20 16.97 22.54
C VAL A 21 2.70 15.62 23.03
N VAL A 22 2.06 14.54 22.59
CA VAL A 22 2.55 13.20 22.87
C VAL A 22 3.73 12.98 21.95
N PHE A 23 4.93 13.19 22.48
CA PHE A 23 6.11 12.57 21.89
C PHE A 23 5.81 11.07 21.86
N CYS A 24 6.10 10.40 20.75
CA CYS A 24 6.16 8.94 20.75
C CYS A 24 7.62 8.57 21.06
N PRO A 25 8.13 8.71 22.31
CA PRO A 25 9.36 8.04 22.65
C PRO A 25 8.99 6.57 22.54
N ALA A 26 9.73 5.81 21.75
CA ALA A 26 9.55 4.37 21.57
C ALA A 26 8.85 3.73 22.77
N PHE A 27 7.59 3.34 22.55
CA PHE A 27 6.69 2.66 23.49
C PHE A 27 7.41 2.18 24.76
N SER A 28 7.16 2.82 25.90
CA SER A 28 7.61 2.30 27.18
C SER A 28 6.77 1.07 27.57
N GLY A 29 6.95 -0.04 26.83
CA GLY A 29 6.41 -1.37 27.13
C GLY A 29 5.55 -2.05 26.05
N LEU A 30 5.06 -1.34 25.03
CA LEU A 30 4.24 -1.92 23.95
C LEU A 30 5.12 -2.20 22.70
N GLN A 31 5.21 -3.43 22.24
CA GLN A 31 5.83 -3.75 20.96
C GLN A 31 4.73 -3.95 19.92
N ILE A 32 4.68 -3.09 18.90
CA ILE A 32 3.74 -3.25 17.78
C ILE A 32 4.49 -3.87 16.60
N VAL A 33 3.92 -4.96 16.07
CA VAL A 33 4.43 -5.63 14.88
C VAL A 33 3.59 -5.19 13.70
N VAL A 34 4.24 -4.65 12.68
CA VAL A 34 3.61 -4.26 11.41
C VAL A 34 4.13 -5.12 10.28
N LYS A 35 3.27 -5.37 9.30
CA LYS A 35 3.69 -6.01 8.06
C LYS A 35 4.47 -5.03 7.16
N GLU A 36 5.26 -5.58 6.26
CA GLU A 36 6.07 -4.80 5.31
C GLU A 36 5.20 -3.90 4.41
N GLU A 37 3.96 -4.31 4.08
CA GLU A 37 3.05 -3.49 3.27
C GLU A 37 2.72 -2.16 3.94
N TRP A 38 2.57 -2.16 5.27
CA TRP A 38 2.33 -0.95 6.06
C TRP A 38 3.53 -0.01 6.06
N ILE A 39 4.75 -0.55 6.12
CA ILE A 39 5.98 0.24 6.04
C ILE A 39 6.11 0.87 4.66
N ALA A 40 5.90 0.10 3.60
CA ALA A 40 5.94 0.61 2.22
C ALA A 40 4.90 1.71 2.00
N MET A 41 3.70 1.55 2.55
CA MET A 41 2.64 2.54 2.48
C MET A 41 2.94 3.80 3.31
N ALA A 42 3.54 3.65 4.49
CA ALA A 42 3.99 4.79 5.29
C ALA A 42 5.06 5.61 4.56
N ILE A 43 6.04 4.96 3.92
CA ILE A 43 7.03 5.64 3.07
C ILE A 43 6.33 6.39 1.94
N LEU A 44 5.39 5.74 1.25
CA LEU A 44 4.62 6.37 0.17
C LEU A 44 3.88 7.63 0.67
N ARG A 45 3.18 7.55 1.81
CA ARG A 45 2.44 8.68 2.38
C ARG A 45 3.36 9.83 2.80
N LEU A 46 4.53 9.54 3.40
CA LEU A 46 5.51 10.55 3.77
C LEU A 46 6.05 11.30 2.54
N ILE A 47 6.23 10.61 1.40
CA ILE A 47 6.67 11.24 0.16
C ILE A 47 5.54 12.06 -0.47
N GLU A 48 4.32 11.55 -0.48
CA GLU A 48 3.18 12.20 -1.12
C GLU A 48 2.71 13.44 -0.35
N MET A 49 2.61 13.35 0.97
CA MET A 49 2.04 14.38 1.83
C MET A 49 3.12 15.32 2.37
N GLU A 50 4.16 14.77 2.99
CA GLU A 50 5.19 15.55 3.70
C GLU A 50 6.43 15.87 2.86
N LYS A 51 6.54 15.25 1.67
CA LYS A 51 7.73 15.33 0.80
C LYS A 51 9.01 14.86 1.49
N CYS A 52 8.88 14.00 2.50
CA CYS A 52 10.00 13.44 3.25
C CYS A 52 10.43 12.09 2.65
N VAL A 53 11.73 11.94 2.43
CA VAL A 53 12.34 10.67 2.05
C VAL A 53 12.93 10.03 3.29
N VAL A 54 12.41 8.88 3.68
CA VAL A 54 12.83 8.13 4.87
C VAL A 54 13.11 6.68 4.52
N GLU A 55 13.92 6.01 5.34
CA GLU A 55 14.07 4.56 5.28
C GLU A 55 12.95 3.83 6.04
N GLY A 56 12.90 2.49 5.91
CA GLY A 56 11.86 1.67 6.56
C GLY A 56 11.77 1.91 8.07
N ALA A 57 12.91 1.95 8.77
CA ALA A 57 12.94 2.21 10.22
C ALA A 57 12.38 3.60 10.58
N GLY A 58 12.63 4.61 9.74
CA GLY A 58 12.10 5.97 9.93
C GLY A 58 10.59 6.07 9.66
N ALA A 59 10.04 5.18 8.83
CA ALA A 59 8.61 5.12 8.51
C ALA A 59 7.80 4.23 9.46
N SER A 60 8.44 3.37 10.26
CA SER A 60 7.78 2.37 11.12
C SER A 60 6.76 2.97 12.09
N GLY A 61 7.03 4.17 12.63
CA GLY A 61 6.08 4.83 13.53
C GLY A 61 4.77 5.19 12.85
N LEU A 62 4.83 5.71 11.62
CA LEU A 62 3.64 5.97 10.82
C LEU A 62 2.97 4.67 10.37
N ALA A 63 3.75 3.64 10.02
CA ALA A 63 3.22 2.32 9.64
C ALA A 63 2.38 1.70 10.75
N ALA A 64 2.79 1.82 12.02
CA ALA A 64 2.03 1.36 13.17
C ALA A 64 0.67 2.05 13.27
N ILE A 65 0.64 3.38 13.13
CA ILE A 65 -0.61 4.15 13.14
C ILE A 65 -1.51 3.76 11.97
N LEU A 66 -0.96 3.68 10.76
CA LEU A 66 -1.73 3.30 9.57
C LEU A 66 -2.32 1.89 9.69
N SER A 67 -1.65 0.98 10.39
CA SER A 67 -2.14 -0.38 10.61
C SER A 67 -3.35 -0.50 11.53
N GLY A 68 -3.80 0.60 12.15
CA GLY A 68 -4.95 0.61 13.06
C GLY A 68 -4.71 -0.06 14.41
N GLN A 69 -3.44 -0.32 14.77
CA GLN A 69 -3.07 -0.99 16.02
C GLN A 69 -2.85 -0.02 17.20
N CYS A 70 -3.06 1.28 17.00
CA CYS A 70 -2.78 2.34 17.97
C CYS A 70 -4.06 3.11 18.39
N ASP A 71 -5.13 2.41 18.77
CA ASP A 71 -6.41 3.03 19.15
C ASP A 71 -6.26 4.05 20.29
N GLU A 72 -5.30 3.83 21.19
CA GLU A 72 -5.01 4.71 22.31
C GLU A 72 -4.49 6.10 21.89
N LEU A 73 -4.12 6.27 20.62
CA LEU A 73 -3.65 7.53 20.05
C LEU A 73 -4.76 8.35 19.38
N VAL A 74 -5.96 7.78 19.20
CA VAL A 74 -7.09 8.48 18.56
C VAL A 74 -7.43 9.76 19.32
N GLY A 75 -7.57 10.86 18.58
CA GLY A 75 -7.86 12.19 19.13
C GLY A 75 -6.69 12.88 19.84
N LYS A 76 -5.51 12.26 19.93
CA LYS A 76 -4.33 12.86 20.55
C LYS A 76 -3.44 13.55 19.51
N ARG A 77 -2.69 14.56 19.96
CA ARG A 77 -1.59 15.15 19.17
C ARG A 77 -0.36 14.27 19.33
N VAL A 78 0.03 13.60 18.25
CA VAL A 78 1.15 12.64 18.23
C VAL A 78 2.30 13.20 17.42
N VAL A 79 3.52 13.06 17.93
CA VAL A 79 4.77 13.36 17.20
C VAL A 79 5.46 12.06 16.84
N LEU A 80 5.76 11.91 15.55
CA LEU A 80 6.52 10.79 15.00
C LEU A 80 7.96 11.24 14.71
N PRO A 81 8.97 10.74 15.44
CA PRO A 81 10.36 11.00 15.08
C PRO A 81 10.71 10.23 13.79
N LEU A 82 11.17 10.95 12.76
CA LEU A 82 11.68 10.37 11.52
C LEU A 82 13.19 10.15 11.66
N CYS A 83 13.57 8.96 12.10
CA CYS A 83 14.92 8.68 12.59
C CYS A 83 15.98 8.43 11.50
N GLY A 84 15.60 8.35 10.22
CA GLY A 84 16.51 7.86 9.19
C GLY A 84 16.06 8.13 7.75
N GLY A 85 17.04 8.43 6.89
CA GLY A 85 16.84 8.83 5.49
C GLY A 85 17.90 8.29 4.52
N ASN A 86 18.70 7.30 4.94
CA ASN A 86 19.74 6.70 4.11
C ASN A 86 19.19 5.57 3.23
N ILE A 87 18.23 5.90 2.36
CA ILE A 87 17.62 4.97 1.42
C ILE A 87 18.16 5.24 0.01
N ASP A 88 18.61 4.19 -0.68
CA ASP A 88 19.00 4.33 -2.08
C ASP A 88 17.76 4.40 -2.99
N THR A 89 17.93 5.02 -4.16
CA THR A 89 16.84 5.27 -5.11
C THR A 89 16.19 3.99 -5.65
N THR A 90 16.91 2.88 -5.69
CA THR A 90 16.37 1.59 -6.16
C THR A 90 15.47 0.97 -5.12
N ILE A 91 15.88 0.96 -3.84
CA ILE A 91 15.02 0.51 -2.74
C ILE A 91 13.81 1.44 -2.60
N LEU A 92 14.02 2.76 -2.66
CA LEU A 92 12.93 3.74 -2.64
C LEU A 92 11.90 3.46 -3.74
N GLY A 93 12.34 3.22 -4.98
CA GLY A 93 11.44 2.87 -6.08
C GLY A 93 10.63 1.60 -5.80
N ARG A 94 11.24 0.56 -5.23
CA ARG A 94 10.53 -0.67 -4.84
C ARG A 94 9.54 -0.44 -3.72
N CYS A 95 9.88 0.40 -2.74
CA CYS A 95 8.95 0.78 -1.66
C CYS A 95 7.75 1.54 -2.20
N ILE A 96 7.95 2.46 -3.16
CA ILE A 96 6.85 3.18 -3.83
C ILE A 96 5.93 2.20 -4.56
N GLU A 97 6.48 1.26 -5.35
CA GLU A 97 5.65 0.27 -6.06
C GLU A 97 4.85 -0.62 -5.10
N ARG A 98 5.48 -1.07 -4.01
CA ARG A 98 4.79 -1.85 -2.96
C ARG A 98 3.73 -1.02 -2.25
N GLY A 99 4.01 0.24 -1.96
CA GLY A 99 3.04 1.17 -1.37
C GLY A 99 1.84 1.40 -2.29
N LEU A 100 2.06 1.59 -3.59
CA LEU A 100 0.98 1.75 -4.58
C LEU A 100 0.15 0.47 -4.70
N ALA A 101 0.79 -0.70 -4.62
CA ALA A 101 0.09 -1.98 -4.60
C ALA A 101 -0.78 -2.11 -3.33
N ALA A 102 -0.23 -1.80 -2.16
CA ALA A 102 -0.94 -1.83 -0.87
C ALA A 102 -2.10 -0.80 -0.80
N ASP A 103 -1.95 0.34 -1.48
CA ASP A 103 -2.96 1.41 -1.56
C ASP A 103 -4.00 1.16 -2.66
N GLY A 104 -3.95 0.02 -3.35
CA GLY A 104 -4.90 -0.34 -4.40
C GLY A 104 -4.78 0.50 -5.68
N ARG A 105 -3.65 1.21 -5.85
CA ARG A 105 -3.33 2.05 -7.02
C ARG A 105 -2.46 1.36 -8.05
N LEU A 106 -1.94 0.17 -7.74
CA LEU A 106 -1.23 -0.69 -8.67
C LEU A 106 -1.83 -2.09 -8.61
N VAL A 107 -2.45 -2.53 -9.70
CA VAL A 107 -3.20 -3.78 -9.78
C VAL A 107 -2.59 -4.71 -10.82
N LYS A 108 -2.59 -6.00 -10.50
CA LYS A 108 -2.21 -7.07 -11.43
C LYS A 108 -3.37 -8.02 -11.62
N PHE A 109 -3.69 -8.32 -12.87
CA PHE A 109 -4.68 -9.33 -13.21
C PHE A 109 -4.24 -10.17 -14.40
N SER A 110 -4.91 -11.28 -14.60
CA SER A 110 -4.75 -12.14 -15.76
C SER A 110 -6.09 -12.47 -16.37
N VAL A 111 -6.15 -12.44 -17.69
CA VAL A 111 -7.35 -12.71 -18.47
C VAL A 111 -7.01 -13.69 -19.58
N ASN A 112 -7.90 -14.62 -19.85
CA ASN A 112 -7.78 -15.52 -21.00
C ASN A 112 -8.51 -14.90 -22.19
N LEU A 113 -7.79 -14.68 -23.28
CA LEU A 113 -8.30 -14.12 -24.53
C LEU A 113 -8.25 -15.18 -25.64
N SER A 114 -9.00 -14.94 -26.72
CA SER A 114 -8.78 -15.66 -27.97
C SER A 114 -7.42 -15.26 -28.57
N ASP A 115 -6.59 -16.23 -28.94
CA ASP A 115 -5.33 -16.03 -29.67
C ASP A 115 -5.62 -15.84 -31.17
N ARG A 116 -6.52 -14.90 -31.47
CA ARG A 116 -6.82 -14.39 -32.81
C ARG A 116 -6.33 -12.95 -32.94
N PRO A 117 -5.96 -12.49 -34.15
CA PRO A 117 -5.64 -11.09 -34.38
C PRO A 117 -6.75 -10.19 -33.86
N GLY A 118 -6.40 -9.23 -33.00
CA GLY A 118 -7.34 -8.28 -32.40
C GLY A 118 -7.74 -8.56 -30.95
N GLY A 119 -7.51 -9.76 -30.40
CA GLY A 119 -7.93 -10.08 -29.02
C GLY A 119 -7.29 -9.18 -27.96
N ILE A 120 -5.98 -8.93 -28.07
CA ILE A 120 -5.27 -7.98 -27.18
C ILE A 120 -5.72 -6.53 -27.46
N ALA A 121 -6.03 -6.18 -28.70
CA ALA A 121 -6.47 -4.83 -29.06
C ALA A 121 -7.85 -4.50 -28.45
N GLU A 122 -8.74 -5.48 -28.41
CA GLU A 122 -10.03 -5.38 -27.72
C GLU A 122 -9.84 -5.18 -26.21
N LEU A 123 -8.97 -5.98 -25.58
CA LEU A 123 -8.62 -5.80 -24.16
C LEU A 123 -8.08 -4.39 -23.89
N CYS A 124 -7.12 -3.92 -24.69
CA CYS A 124 -6.55 -2.57 -24.53
C CYS A 124 -7.62 -1.48 -24.71
N THR A 125 -8.60 -1.68 -25.61
CA THR A 125 -9.71 -0.75 -25.84
C THR A 125 -10.63 -0.67 -24.62
N ILE A 126 -10.93 -1.81 -24.00
CA ILE A 126 -11.70 -1.87 -22.75
C ILE A 126 -10.94 -1.20 -21.61
N LEU A 127 -9.64 -1.48 -21.45
CA LEU A 127 -8.84 -0.84 -20.39
C LEU A 127 -8.75 0.69 -20.58
N ALA A 128 -8.63 1.15 -21.83
CA ALA A 128 -8.65 2.56 -22.16
C ALA A 128 -10.01 3.21 -21.87
N SER A 129 -11.14 2.52 -22.10
CA SER A 129 -12.48 3.06 -21.83
C SER A 129 -12.78 3.19 -20.34
N VAL A 130 -12.22 2.30 -19.50
CA VAL A 130 -12.27 2.42 -18.04
C VAL A 130 -11.37 3.57 -17.54
N GLY A 131 -10.33 3.93 -18.30
CA GLY A 131 -9.38 4.98 -17.94
C GLY A 131 -8.21 4.47 -17.11
N VAL A 132 -7.81 3.23 -17.33
CA VAL A 132 -6.71 2.55 -16.63
C VAL A 132 -5.40 2.73 -17.41
N SER A 133 -4.31 3.04 -16.70
CA SER A 133 -2.97 3.16 -17.31
C SER A 133 -2.26 1.82 -17.28
N ILE A 134 -1.79 1.34 -18.43
CA ILE A 134 -1.12 0.05 -18.55
C ILE A 134 0.38 0.22 -18.30
N LYS A 135 0.92 -0.48 -17.31
CA LYS A 135 2.35 -0.48 -16.98
C LYS A 135 3.11 -1.63 -17.64
N ASP A 136 2.51 -2.82 -17.65
CA ASP A 136 3.11 -4.01 -18.27
C ASP A 136 2.03 -4.96 -18.82
N VAL A 137 2.34 -5.61 -19.93
CA VAL A 137 1.48 -6.62 -20.56
C VAL A 137 2.34 -7.79 -21.01
N MET A 138 2.10 -8.96 -20.41
CA MET A 138 2.79 -10.20 -20.74
C MET A 138 1.79 -11.23 -21.24
N HIS A 139 2.12 -11.91 -22.34
CA HIS A 139 1.28 -12.92 -22.94
C HIS A 139 1.95 -14.30 -22.85
N GLU A 140 1.21 -15.29 -22.38
CA GLU A 140 1.67 -16.68 -22.22
C GLU A 140 0.84 -17.60 -23.12
N ARG A 141 1.49 -18.18 -24.12
CA ARG A 141 0.90 -19.15 -25.06
C ARG A 141 1.23 -20.61 -24.73
N ALA A 142 2.46 -20.86 -24.25
CA ALA A 142 3.01 -22.22 -24.11
C ALA A 142 2.36 -23.09 -23.01
N TRP A 143 1.66 -22.47 -22.05
CA TRP A 143 1.14 -23.14 -20.85
C TRP A 143 -0.39 -23.16 -20.77
N VAL A 144 -1.08 -22.88 -21.88
CA VAL A 144 -2.54 -22.86 -21.90
C VAL A 144 -3.06 -24.27 -22.20
N THR A 145 -3.56 -24.93 -21.14
CA THR A 145 -3.85 -26.37 -21.12
C THR A 145 -5.16 -26.81 -21.79
N ARG A 146 -5.98 -25.88 -22.29
CA ARG A 146 -7.36 -26.21 -22.72
C ARG A 146 -7.73 -25.89 -24.16
N ASP A 147 -7.09 -24.90 -24.80
CA ASP A 147 -7.42 -24.53 -26.18
C ASP A 147 -6.21 -23.92 -26.89
N VAL A 148 -5.85 -24.47 -28.05
CA VAL A 148 -4.73 -24.01 -28.89
C VAL A 148 -4.94 -22.58 -29.36
N PHE A 149 -6.19 -22.10 -29.37
CA PHE A 149 -6.57 -20.75 -29.77
C PHE A 149 -6.82 -19.80 -28.60
N SER A 150 -6.24 -20.07 -27.43
CA SER A 150 -6.36 -19.20 -26.26
C SER A 150 -5.01 -18.76 -25.72
N VAL A 151 -4.91 -17.49 -25.33
CA VAL A 151 -3.70 -16.87 -24.77
C VAL A 151 -4.03 -16.29 -23.40
N LYS A 152 -3.18 -16.56 -22.40
CA LYS A 152 -3.29 -15.92 -21.10
C LYS A 152 -2.52 -14.60 -21.15
N VAL A 153 -3.19 -13.49 -20.88
CA VAL A 153 -2.58 -12.17 -20.81
C VAL A 153 -2.55 -11.72 -19.36
N LYS A 154 -1.37 -11.45 -18.84
CA LYS A 154 -1.13 -10.84 -17.53
C LYS A 154 -0.91 -9.36 -17.75
N VAL A 155 -1.71 -8.54 -17.08
CA VAL A 155 -1.63 -7.08 -17.15
C VAL A 155 -1.30 -6.54 -15.78
N MET A 156 -0.34 -5.62 -15.73
CA MET A 156 -0.11 -4.74 -14.59
C MET A 156 -0.52 -3.33 -14.99
N CYS A 157 -1.34 -2.71 -14.17
CA CYS A 157 -1.94 -1.42 -14.48
C CYS A 157 -2.13 -0.55 -13.24
N GLU A 158 -2.21 0.75 -13.46
CA GLU A 158 -2.41 1.75 -12.42
C GLU A 158 -3.88 2.18 -12.37
N THR A 159 -4.39 2.24 -11.15
CA THR A 159 -5.77 2.64 -10.82
C THR A 159 -5.74 3.86 -9.91
N ARG A 160 -6.89 4.53 -9.79
CA ARG A 160 -7.00 5.77 -9.00
C ARG A 160 -7.17 5.46 -7.52
N ASP A 161 -8.03 4.49 -7.26
CA ASP A 161 -8.46 4.06 -5.94
C ASP A 161 -9.10 2.66 -6.06
N LEU A 162 -9.51 2.10 -4.93
CA LEU A 162 -10.17 0.80 -4.85
C LEU A 162 -11.53 0.75 -5.57
N GLU A 163 -12.25 1.86 -5.67
CA GLU A 163 -13.52 1.91 -6.40
C GLU A 163 -13.28 1.75 -7.91
N HIS A 164 -12.23 2.38 -8.43
CA HIS A 164 -11.78 2.20 -9.80
C HIS A 164 -11.38 0.75 -10.09
N VAL A 165 -10.75 0.07 -9.12
CA VAL A 165 -10.45 -1.37 -9.22
C VAL A 165 -11.73 -2.19 -9.34
N ARG A 166 -12.78 -1.90 -8.55
CA ARG A 166 -14.06 -2.60 -8.63
C ARG A 166 -14.72 -2.44 -9.99
N ILE A 167 -14.76 -1.21 -10.52
CA ILE A 167 -15.27 -0.94 -11.87
C ILE A 167 -14.51 -1.76 -12.92
N LEU A 168 -13.17 -1.81 -12.82
CA LEU A 168 -12.34 -2.63 -13.70
C LEU A 168 -12.67 -4.12 -13.59
N GLN A 169 -12.85 -4.65 -12.37
CA GLN A 169 -13.24 -6.04 -12.13
C GLN A 169 -14.58 -6.37 -12.80
N ASP A 170 -15.58 -5.52 -12.60
CA ASP A 170 -16.92 -5.73 -13.14
C ASP A 170 -16.92 -5.75 -14.68
N VAL A 171 -16.24 -4.78 -15.29
CA VAL A 171 -16.13 -4.70 -16.76
C VAL A 171 -15.41 -5.92 -17.31
N LEU A 172 -14.32 -6.38 -16.68
CA LEU A 172 -13.58 -7.55 -17.16
C LEU A 172 -14.37 -8.85 -16.99
N HIS A 173 -15.09 -9.05 -15.88
CA HIS A 173 -15.94 -10.23 -15.68
C HIS A 173 -17.17 -10.26 -16.61
N GLN A 174 -17.67 -9.10 -17.05
CA GLN A 174 -18.75 -9.03 -18.04
C GLN A 174 -18.29 -9.40 -19.45
N ASN A 175 -17.04 -9.05 -19.81
CA ASN A 175 -16.52 -9.26 -21.16
C ASN A 175 -15.74 -10.57 -21.33
N TYR A 176 -15.20 -11.13 -20.24
CA TYR A 176 -14.35 -12.31 -20.27
C TYR A 176 -14.77 -13.35 -19.22
N GLY A 177 -14.81 -14.62 -19.63
CA GLY A 177 -15.26 -15.70 -18.75
C GLY A 177 -14.25 -16.11 -17.67
N ILE A 178 -12.95 -15.88 -17.88
CA ILE A 178 -11.89 -16.23 -16.91
C ILE A 178 -11.00 -15.01 -16.70
N VAL A 179 -11.15 -14.41 -15.51
CA VAL A 179 -10.33 -13.31 -15.03
C VAL A 179 -9.85 -13.67 -13.62
N HIS A 180 -8.55 -13.53 -13.38
CA HIS A 180 -7.95 -13.71 -12.07
C HIS A 180 -7.18 -12.45 -11.71
N PHE A 181 -7.64 -11.76 -10.67
CA PHE A 181 -6.85 -10.70 -10.05
C PHE A 181 -5.83 -11.31 -9.10
N GLY A 182 -4.67 -10.67 -8.97
CA GLY A 182 -3.72 -10.96 -7.91
C GLY A 182 -4.27 -10.51 -6.54
N ASP A 183 -3.42 -10.53 -5.52
CA ASP A 183 -3.78 -10.03 -4.20
C ASP A 183 -4.14 -8.54 -4.30
N ILE A 184 -5.44 -8.24 -4.27
CA ILE A 184 -5.95 -6.89 -4.13
C ILE A 184 -5.99 -6.62 -2.63
N PRO A 185 -5.46 -5.49 -2.15
CA PRO A 185 -5.61 -5.12 -0.75
C PRO A 185 -7.11 -5.07 -0.41
N THR A 186 -7.55 -5.90 0.53
CA THR A 186 -8.94 -5.82 1.01
C THR A 186 -9.10 -4.58 1.91
N PRO A 187 -10.25 -3.89 1.83
CA PRO A 187 -10.58 -2.75 2.71
C PRO A 187 -10.59 -3.09 4.20
N GLU A 188 -10.53 -4.36 4.59
CA GLU A 188 -10.35 -4.84 5.98
C GLU A 188 -9.08 -4.26 6.64
N LEU A 189 -8.13 -3.76 5.85
CA LEU A 189 -6.96 -3.02 6.34
C LEU A 189 -7.33 -1.61 6.86
N TYR A 190 -8.50 -1.08 6.55
CA TYR A 190 -8.94 0.29 6.91
C TYR A 190 -10.31 0.37 7.58
N GLN A 191 -11.06 -0.73 7.63
CA GLN A 191 -12.37 -0.78 8.27
C GLN A 191 -12.25 -1.62 9.54
N LYS A 192 -12.03 -0.96 10.68
CA LYS A 192 -12.81 -1.37 11.85
C LYS A 192 -14.24 -0.97 11.54
N GLU A 193 -15.14 -1.93 11.66
CA GLU A 193 -16.57 -1.69 11.56
C GLU A 193 -16.94 -0.55 12.54
N ASP A 194 -17.39 0.58 12.01
CA ASP A 194 -18.30 1.46 12.76
C ASP A 194 -19.63 0.70 12.88
N SER A 195 -19.65 -0.31 13.75
CA SER A 195 -20.86 -1.01 14.16
C SER A 195 -20.82 -1.18 15.66
N GLU A 196 -21.16 -0.11 16.37
CA GLU A 196 -21.91 -0.10 17.62
C GLU A 196 -22.10 1.36 18.05
N GLU A 197 -23.25 1.94 17.73
CA GLU A 197 -23.99 2.90 18.57
C GLU A 197 -25.35 3.20 17.91
N ASP A 198 -26.34 2.37 18.24
CA ASP A 198 -27.77 2.71 18.33
C ASP A 198 -28.41 1.86 19.46
#